data_AF-A0A3C1U1E7-F1
#
_entry.id   AF-A0A3C1U1E7-F1
#
_cell.length_a   1.000
_cell.length_b   1.000
_cell.length_c   1.000
_cell.angle_alpha   90.00
_cell.angle_beta   90.00
_cell.angle_gamma   90.00
#
_symmetry.space_group_name_H-M   'P 1'
#
loop_
_entity.id
_entity.type
_entity.pdbx_description
1 polymer ?
#
loop_
_entity_poly.entity_id
_entity_poly.type
_entity_poly.pdbx_seq_one_letter_code
_entity_poly.pdbx_strand_id
1 'polypeptide(L)'
;DMAAVLMVEHGLQGWSVTLDHARRRAGQCDYTNKRISLSRHYVRHAEDTHIRDTILHEIAHALVGPKHGHDAVWRQKAREIGCTANRCHTLSFADAPWRMRCPNGCFEVDRHRRKPGLVCATCRTPVVFDSAMVVDGRI
;
A
#
# COMPACT_ATOMS: atom_id res chain seq x y z
N ASP A 1 1.48 9.96 -13.46
CA ASP A 1 1.73 11.38 -13.74
C ASP A 1 1.62 12.27 -12.49
N MET A 2 0.53 12.19 -11.72
CA MET A 2 0.27 13.00 -10.50
C MET A 2 1.46 13.26 -9.55
N ALA A 3 2.20 12.21 -9.17
CA ALA A 3 3.26 12.37 -8.17
C ALA A 3 4.44 13.22 -8.67
N ALA A 4 4.80 13.10 -9.96
CA ALA A 4 5.86 13.90 -10.55
C ALA A 4 5.46 15.39 -10.58
N VAL A 5 4.20 15.69 -10.93
CA VAL A 5 3.66 17.06 -10.93
C VAL A 5 3.75 17.69 -9.54
N LEU A 6 3.25 17.00 -8.50
CA LEU A 6 3.29 17.49 -7.12
C LEU A 6 4.72 17.71 -6.61
N MET A 7 5.67 16.84 -6.98
CA MET A 7 7.07 17.02 -6.60
C MET A 7 7.68 18.28 -7.22
N VAL A 8 7.34 18.58 -8.48
CA VAL A 8 7.76 19.81 -9.15
C VAL A 8 7.13 21.03 -8.49
N GLU A 9 5.81 21.00 -8.25
CA GLU A 9 5.07 22.08 -7.58
C GLU A 9 5.67 22.44 -6.20
N HIS A 10 6.16 21.46 -5.45
CA HIS A 10 6.73 21.64 -4.12
C HIS A 10 8.27 21.75 -4.10
N GLY A 11 8.92 21.87 -5.26
CA GLY A 11 10.35 22.17 -5.35
C GLY A 11 11.28 21.00 -5.00
N LEU A 12 10.82 19.75 -5.11
CA LEU A 12 11.64 18.54 -4.88
C LEU A 12 12.54 18.22 -6.08
N GLN A 13 13.39 19.17 -6.46
CA GLN A 13 14.38 18.97 -7.53
C GLN A 13 15.39 17.88 -7.17
N GLY A 14 15.68 16.99 -8.12
CA GLY A 14 16.60 15.87 -7.93
C GLY A 14 16.02 14.71 -7.11
N TRP A 15 14.72 14.74 -6.77
CA TRP A 15 14.02 13.60 -6.22
C TRP A 15 13.35 12.76 -7.31
N SER A 16 13.18 11.47 -7.05
CA SER A 16 12.47 10.53 -7.93
C SER A 16 11.21 9.97 -7.28
N VAL A 17 10.27 9.49 -8.10
CA VAL A 17 9.10 8.73 -7.63
C VAL A 17 9.05 7.35 -8.27
N THR A 18 8.68 6.33 -7.49
CA THR A 18 8.54 4.95 -7.99
C THR A 18 7.37 4.19 -7.34
N LEU A 19 7.03 3.04 -7.92
CA LEU A 19 6.12 2.08 -7.31
C LEU A 19 6.90 0.91 -6.72
N ASP A 20 6.63 0.58 -5.46
CA ASP A 20 7.20 -0.59 -4.79
C ASP A 20 6.13 -1.70 -4.56
N HIS A 21 6.52 -2.74 -3.83
CA HIS A 21 5.68 -3.91 -3.52
C HIS A 21 5.26 -3.97 -2.04
N ALA A 22 5.27 -2.84 -1.32
CA ALA A 22 4.87 -2.84 0.09
C ALA A 22 3.41 -3.27 0.26
N ARG A 23 3.14 -4.16 1.22
CA ARG A 23 1.79 -4.69 1.48
C ARG A 23 1.07 -4.04 2.65
N ARG A 24 1.75 -3.14 3.38
CA ARG A 24 1.22 -2.55 4.63
C ARG A 24 1.36 -1.04 4.69
N ARG A 25 2.40 -0.47 4.08
CA ARG A 25 2.60 0.99 4.00
C ARG A 25 2.15 1.49 2.63
N ALA A 26 1.42 2.60 2.62
CA ALA A 26 0.95 3.26 1.40
C ALA A 26 2.08 4.00 0.68
N GLY A 27 2.90 4.75 1.43
CA GLY A 27 4.02 5.54 0.93
C GLY A 27 5.32 5.31 1.71
N GLN A 28 6.42 5.86 1.20
CA GLN A 28 7.69 6.00 1.90
C GLN A 28 8.53 7.12 1.29
N CYS A 29 9.12 7.94 2.16
CA CYS A 29 10.19 8.87 1.85
C CYS A 29 11.57 8.25 2.16
N ASP A 30 12.42 8.12 1.14
CA ASP A 30 13.80 7.61 1.20
C ASP A 30 14.77 8.80 1.00
N TYR A 31 15.25 9.34 2.11
CA TYR A 31 16.19 10.47 2.13
C TYR A 31 17.55 10.14 1.50
N THR A 32 18.00 8.89 1.59
CA THR A 32 19.34 8.49 1.13
C THR A 32 19.40 8.57 -0.39
N ASN A 33 18.37 8.04 -1.05
CA ASN A 33 18.28 8.00 -2.51
C ASN A 33 17.44 9.15 -3.09
N LYS A 34 16.99 10.09 -2.26
CA LYS A 34 16.05 11.17 -2.62
C LYS A 34 14.88 10.64 -3.45
N ARG A 35 14.13 9.71 -2.86
CA ARG A 35 13.07 8.99 -3.56
C ARG A 35 11.81 8.90 -2.72
N ILE A 36 10.67 9.13 -3.36
CA ILE A 36 9.36 8.81 -2.81
C ILE A 36 8.88 7.52 -3.47
N SER A 37 8.39 6.56 -2.70
CA SER A 37 7.75 5.37 -3.26
C SER A 37 6.32 5.22 -2.77
N LEU A 38 5.44 4.74 -3.65
CA LEU A 38 4.09 4.32 -3.30
C LEU A 38 3.97 2.82 -3.48
N SER A 39 3.18 2.16 -2.63
CA SER A 39 2.81 0.77 -2.85
C SER A 39 1.96 0.64 -4.10
N ARG A 40 2.38 -0.23 -5.04
CA ARG A 40 1.54 -0.56 -6.20
C ARG A 40 0.21 -1.20 -5.80
N HIS A 41 0.17 -1.91 -4.67
CA HIS A 41 -1.04 -2.54 -4.19
C HIS A 41 -1.99 -1.48 -3.64
N TYR A 42 -1.48 -0.50 -2.90
CA TYR A 42 -2.24 0.65 -2.43
C TYR A 42 -2.83 1.45 -3.60
N VAL A 43 -2.00 1.84 -4.57
CA VAL A 43 -2.41 2.66 -5.72
C VAL A 43 -3.50 2.01 -6.56
N ARG A 44 -3.56 0.67 -6.62
CA ARG A 44 -4.63 -0.05 -7.34
C ARG A 44 -6.01 0.04 -6.68
N HIS A 45 -6.06 0.27 -5.38
CA HIS A 45 -7.28 0.18 -4.57
C HIS A 45 -7.71 1.53 -3.98
N ALA A 46 -6.78 2.47 -3.87
CA ALA A 46 -7.03 3.78 -3.31
C ALA A 46 -7.63 4.72 -4.36
N GLU A 47 -8.56 5.57 -3.91
CA GLU A 47 -9.02 6.70 -4.71
C GLU A 47 -7.90 7.73 -4.93
N ASP A 48 -7.98 8.48 -6.03
CA ASP A 48 -7.00 9.51 -6.39
C ASP A 48 -6.78 10.55 -5.28
N THR A 49 -7.82 10.87 -4.51
CA THR A 49 -7.75 11.76 -3.35
C THR A 49 -6.84 11.21 -2.25
N HIS A 50 -6.96 9.92 -1.93
CA HIS A 50 -6.10 9.22 -0.98
C HIS A 50 -4.67 9.05 -1.50
N ILE A 51 -4.51 8.80 -2.81
CA ILE A 51 -3.19 8.73 -3.45
C ILE A 51 -2.51 10.10 -3.37
N ARG A 52 -3.21 11.18 -3.72
CA ARG A 52 -2.73 12.56 -3.61
C ARG A 52 -2.31 12.89 -2.18
N ASP A 53 -3.15 12.59 -1.19
CA ASP A 53 -2.84 12.84 0.22
C ASP A 53 -1.59 12.09 0.68
N THR A 54 -1.41 10.84 0.22
CA THR A 54 -0.20 10.05 0.51
C THR A 54 1.04 10.64 -0.14
N ILE A 55 0.96 11.11 -1.38
CA ILE A 55 2.09 11.78 -2.04
C ILE A 55 2.48 13.02 -1.25
N LEU A 56 1.51 13.87 -0.90
CA LEU A 56 1.76 15.08 -0.12
C LEU A 56 2.33 14.76 1.26
N HIS A 57 1.91 13.66 1.89
CA HIS A 57 2.50 13.15 3.14
C HIS A 57 4.01 12.90 3.00
N GLU A 58 4.42 12.18 1.96
CA GLU A 58 5.84 11.86 1.72
C GLU A 58 6.64 13.09 1.25
N ILE A 59 6.03 14.00 0.48
CA ILE A 59 6.63 15.29 0.12
C ILE A 59 6.87 16.12 1.37
N ALA A 60 5.92 16.18 2.31
CA ALA A 60 6.12 16.90 3.57
C ALA A 60 7.33 16.37 4.34
N HIS A 61 7.49 15.04 4.42
CA HIS A 61 8.68 14.42 5.01
C HIS A 61 9.98 14.84 4.31
N ALA A 62 9.97 14.85 2.98
CA ALA A 62 11.13 15.26 2.18
C ALA A 62 11.51 16.74 2.42
N LEU A 63 10.52 17.61 2.60
CA LEU A 63 10.72 19.05 2.84
C LEU A 63 11.23 19.37 4.24
N VAL A 64 10.73 18.71 5.29
CA VAL A 64 11.15 18.99 6.67
C VAL A 64 12.43 18.24 7.06
N GLY A 65 12.71 17.12 6.41
CA GLY A 65 13.91 16.33 6.63
C GLY A 65 13.78 15.26 7.73
N PRO A 66 14.77 14.35 7.84
CA PRO A 66 14.66 13.09 8.60
C PRO A 66 14.62 13.25 10.12
N LYS A 67 14.92 14.44 10.64
CA LYS A 67 14.84 14.74 12.09
C LYS A 67 13.41 14.96 12.55
N HIS A 68 12.48 15.16 11.62
CA HIS A 68 11.08 15.40 11.88
C HIS A 68 10.28 14.18 11.44
N GLY A 69 9.82 13.39 12.41
CA GLY A 69 8.76 12.42 12.17
C GLY A 69 7.42 13.12 11.97
N HIS A 70 6.32 12.54 12.42
CA HIS A 70 4.99 13.21 12.38
C HIS A 70 4.82 14.30 13.46
N ASP A 71 5.86 15.08 13.75
CA ASP A 71 5.87 16.10 14.81
C ASP A 71 5.12 17.40 14.42
N ALA A 72 5.24 18.45 15.24
CA ALA A 72 4.55 19.71 14.97
C ALA A 72 5.03 20.40 13.68
N VAL A 73 6.33 20.32 13.38
CA VAL A 73 6.95 20.92 12.18
C VAL A 73 6.45 20.20 10.94
N TRP A 74 6.48 18.86 10.95
CA TRP A 74 5.93 18.06 9.86
C TRP A 74 4.43 18.30 9.68
N ARG A 75 3.64 18.29 10.76
CA ARG A 75 2.18 18.48 10.68
C ARG A 75 1.82 19.85 10.11
N GLN A 76 2.59 20.88 10.46
CA GLN A 76 2.42 22.22 9.89
C GLN A 76 2.69 22.20 8.40
N LYS A 77 3.85 21.66 7.97
CA LYS A 77 4.21 21.59 6.54
C LYS A 77 3.23 20.74 5.75
N ALA A 78 2.80 19.59 6.28
CA ALA A 78 1.82 18.72 5.65
C ALA A 78 0.52 19.47 5.35
N ARG A 79 -0.05 20.16 6.34
CA ARG A 79 -1.27 20.95 6.13
C ARG A 79 -1.09 22.13 5.19
N GLU A 80 0.06 22.80 5.26
CA GLU A 80 0.41 23.92 4.37
C GLU A 80 0.38 23.49 2.89
N ILE A 81 0.83 22.28 2.57
CA ILE A 81 0.83 21.75 1.20
C ILE A 81 -0.46 20.98 0.84
N GLY A 82 -1.48 21.02 1.70
CA GLY A 82 -2.78 20.41 1.46
C GLY A 82 -2.91 18.93 1.83
N CYS A 83 -1.95 18.37 2.58
CA CYS A 83 -2.11 17.04 3.20
C CYS A 83 -2.99 17.13 4.45
N THR A 84 -3.82 16.11 4.67
CA THR A 84 -4.65 15.97 5.88
C THR A 84 -3.84 15.81 7.16
N ALA A 85 -2.55 15.45 7.04
CA ALA A 85 -1.64 15.08 8.13
C ALA A 85 -2.09 13.83 8.91
N ASN A 86 -3.00 13.02 8.34
CA ASN A 86 -3.36 11.73 8.88
C ASN A 86 -2.20 10.74 8.70
N ARG A 87 -1.95 9.93 9.73
CA ARG A 87 -0.86 8.93 9.75
C ARG A 87 -1.29 7.56 9.22
N CYS A 88 -2.56 7.23 9.40
CA CYS A 88 -3.11 5.92 9.10
C CYS A 88 -4.10 6.02 7.95
N HIS A 89 -3.97 5.14 6.96
CA HIS A 89 -5.06 4.80 6.06
C HIS A 89 -5.85 3.63 6.65
N THR A 90 -7.15 3.59 6.37
CA THR A 90 -8.01 2.46 6.74
C THR A 90 -8.05 1.37 5.65
N LEU A 91 -7.47 1.65 4.48
CA LEU A 91 -7.48 0.74 3.34
C LEU A 91 -6.61 -0.50 3.61
N SER A 92 -7.24 -1.68 3.54
CA SER A 92 -6.52 -2.95 3.43
C SER A 92 -6.33 -3.27 1.96
N PHE A 93 -5.09 -3.19 1.48
CA PHE A 93 -4.73 -3.42 0.08
C PHE A 93 -3.75 -4.59 -0.10
N ALA A 94 -3.45 -5.33 0.96
CA ALA A 94 -2.78 -6.61 0.79
C ALA A 94 -3.79 -7.58 0.20
N ASP A 95 -3.57 -8.05 -1.03
CA ASP A 95 -4.30 -9.22 -1.51
C ASP A 95 -3.95 -10.42 -0.63
N ALA A 96 -4.94 -11.25 -0.32
CA ALA A 96 -4.71 -12.53 0.30
C ALA A 96 -3.98 -13.43 -0.71
N PRO A 97 -2.73 -13.85 -0.47
CA PRO A 97 -1.95 -14.62 -1.45
C PRO A 97 -2.42 -16.07 -1.58
N TRP A 98 -3.39 -16.50 -0.78
CA TRP A 98 -3.88 -17.86 -0.76
C TRP A 98 -5.39 -17.90 -0.81
N ARG A 99 -5.90 -18.86 -1.57
CA ARG A 99 -7.29 -19.25 -1.58
C ARG A 99 -7.41 -20.62 -0.93
N MET A 100 -8.07 -20.67 0.21
CA MET A 100 -8.33 -21.90 0.95
C MET A 100 -9.69 -22.44 0.54
N ARG A 101 -9.75 -23.67 0.03
CA ARG A 101 -11.01 -24.28 -0.39
C ARG A 101 -11.15 -25.73 0.08
N CYS A 102 -12.40 -26.14 0.19
CA CYS A 102 -12.74 -27.55 0.30
C CYS A 102 -12.69 -28.19 -1.11
N PRO A 103 -11.93 -29.27 -1.34
CA PRO A 103 -11.88 -29.91 -2.65
C PRO A 103 -13.25 -30.48 -3.09
N ASN A 104 -14.15 -30.76 -2.15
CA ASN A 104 -15.52 -31.22 -2.43
C ASN A 104 -16.52 -30.06 -2.62
N GLY A 105 -16.05 -28.82 -2.72
CA GLY A 105 -16.89 -27.65 -3.05
C GLY A 105 -17.70 -27.05 -1.89
N CYS A 106 -17.47 -27.47 -0.63
CA CYS A 106 -18.26 -26.96 0.50
C CYS A 106 -18.02 -25.47 0.80
N PHE A 107 -16.85 -24.92 0.48
CA PHE A 107 -16.51 -23.50 0.64
C PHE A 107 -15.24 -23.13 -0.12
N GLU A 108 -15.06 -21.83 -0.36
CA GLU A 108 -13.84 -21.17 -0.81
C GLU A 108 -13.68 -19.83 -0.07
N VAL A 109 -12.49 -19.54 0.44
CA VAL A 109 -12.22 -18.33 1.22
C VAL A 109 -10.76 -17.87 1.07
N ASP A 110 -10.56 -16.57 0.93
CA ASP A 110 -9.24 -15.97 0.83
C ASP A 110 -8.52 -15.90 2.19
N ARG A 111 -7.19 -16.08 2.18
CA ARG A 111 -6.34 -16.19 3.38
C ARG A 111 -4.98 -15.50 3.21
N HIS A 112 -4.58 -14.76 4.24
CA HIS A 112 -3.24 -14.15 4.31
C HIS A 112 -2.13 -15.13 4.69
N ARG A 113 -2.47 -16.29 5.27
CA ARG A 113 -1.51 -17.29 5.75
C ARG A 113 -2.05 -18.69 5.50
N ARG A 114 -1.15 -19.63 5.18
CA ARG A 114 -1.43 -21.07 5.16
C ARG A 114 -1.28 -21.64 6.56
N LYS A 115 -2.20 -22.50 6.96
CA LYS A 115 -2.09 -23.31 8.18
C LYS A 115 -2.25 -24.79 7.80
N PRO A 116 -1.31 -25.67 8.17
CA PRO A 116 -1.42 -27.10 7.89
C PRO A 116 -2.50 -27.76 8.76
N GLY A 117 -2.96 -28.94 8.35
CA GLY A 117 -3.85 -29.79 9.17
C GLY A 117 -5.30 -29.30 9.29
N LEU A 118 -5.72 -28.32 8.48
CA LEU A 118 -7.11 -27.88 8.45
C LEU A 118 -7.98 -28.86 7.64
N VAL A 119 -9.18 -29.13 8.16
CA VAL A 119 -10.21 -29.94 7.50
C VAL A 119 -11.48 -29.14 7.31
N CYS A 120 -12.27 -29.48 6.28
CA CYS A 120 -13.59 -28.91 6.07
C CYS A 120 -14.51 -29.23 7.25
N ALA A 121 -15.23 -28.23 7.77
CA ALA A 121 -16.19 -28.44 8.85
C ALA A 121 -17.39 -29.30 8.41
N THR A 122 -17.77 -29.22 7.13
CA THR A 122 -18.93 -29.94 6.56
C THR A 122 -18.60 -31.40 6.23
N CYS A 123 -17.58 -31.63 5.39
CA CYS A 123 -17.30 -32.98 4.85
C CYS A 123 -16.02 -33.62 5.42
N ARG A 124 -15.37 -32.98 6.40
CA ARG A 124 -14.17 -33.48 7.11
C ARG A 124 -12.95 -33.77 6.23
N THR A 125 -13.00 -33.42 4.95
CA THR A 125 -11.90 -33.59 4.00
C THR A 125 -10.81 -32.53 4.23
N PRO A 126 -9.51 -32.87 4.14
CA PRO A 126 -8.42 -31.88 4.21
C PRO A 126 -8.62 -30.74 3.21
N VAL A 127 -8.40 -29.50 3.67
CA VAL A 127 -8.53 -28.32 2.80
C VAL A 127 -7.29 -28.19 1.91
N VAL A 128 -7.48 -27.58 0.73
CA VAL A 128 -6.38 -27.23 -0.16
C VAL A 128 -6.16 -25.72 -0.16
N PHE A 129 -4.92 -25.31 -0.40
CA PHE A 129 -4.53 -23.90 -0.55
C PHE A 129 -3.94 -23.71 -1.94
N ASP A 130 -4.65 -22.97 -2.78
CA ASP A 130 -4.15 -22.53 -4.08
C ASP A 130 -3.50 -21.15 -3.93
N SER A 131 -2.50 -20.86 -4.75
CA SER A 131 -1.99 -19.49 -4.85
C SER A 131 -3.09 -18.62 -5.45
N ALA A 132 -3.36 -17.47 -4.85
CA ALA A 132 -4.28 -16.50 -5.42
C ALA A 132 -3.71 -15.79 -6.67
N MET A 133 -2.49 -16.13 -7.10
CA MET A 133 -1.90 -15.56 -8.31
C MET A 133 -2.35 -16.32 -9.58
N VAL A 134 -2.93 -15.53 -10.47
CA VAL A 134 -3.24 -15.73 -11.91
C VAL A 134 -4.60 -16.36 -12.26
N VAL A 135 -5.64 -15.52 -12.30
CA VAL A 135 -6.56 -15.49 -13.44
C VAL A 135 -6.66 -14.04 -13.91
N ASP A 136 -5.71 -13.62 -14.72
CA ASP A 136 -5.95 -12.50 -15.64
C ASP A 136 -5.23 -12.83 -16.94
N GLY A 137 -5.83 -13.76 -17.67
CA GLY A 137 -5.56 -13.92 -19.09
C GLY A 137 -6.30 -12.82 -19.82
N ARG A 138 -5.58 -11.79 -20.26
CA ARG A 138 -5.90 -11.02 -21.46
C ARG A 138 -4.60 -10.38 -21.98
N ILE A 139 -4.43 -10.62 -23.28
CA ILE A 139 -3.36 -10.20 -24.18
C ILE A 139 -3.39 -8.67 -24.31
#